data_AF-G8RU25-F1
#
_entry.id   AF-G8RU25-F1
#
_cell.length_a   1.000
_cell.length_b   1.000
_cell.length_c   1.000
_cell.angle_alpha   90.00
_cell.angle_beta   90.00
_cell.angle_gamma   90.00
#
_symmetry.space_group_name_H-M   'P 1'
#
loop_
_entity.id
_entity.type
_entity.pdbx_description
1 polymer ?
#
loop_
_entity_poly.entity_id
_entity_poly.type
_entity_poly.pdbx_seq_one_letter_code
_entity_poly.pdbx_strand_id
1 'polypeptide(L)'
;MTFLAKIVAWITSGYPEGVPGPDRVPLFALLKRRLSDDEVKAVAKELKHLGEFDNADIGVLITQITDELPLPDDVERVRQRLAAKGWPLDDPRDPEEGA
;
A
#
# COMPACT_ATOMS: atom_id res chain seq x y z
N MET A 1 -16.65 -7.74 -1.38
CA MET A 1 -15.25 -7.45 -1.75
C MET A 1 -14.68 -6.62 -0.62
N THR A 2 -13.74 -7.15 0.16
CA THR A 2 -13.23 -6.49 1.37
C THR A 2 -12.48 -5.20 1.02
N PHE A 3 -12.42 -4.26 1.96
CA PHE A 3 -11.70 -3.01 1.78
C PHE A 3 -10.22 -3.22 1.37
N LEU A 4 -9.57 -4.23 1.97
CA LEU A 4 -8.21 -4.65 1.62
C LEU A 4 -8.10 -5.11 0.16
N ALA A 5 -9.01 -5.95 -0.32
CA ALA A 5 -9.01 -6.41 -1.71
C ALA A 5 -9.21 -5.25 -2.71
N LYS A 6 -10.02 -4.24 -2.35
CA LYS A 6 -10.17 -3.01 -3.15
C LYS A 6 -8.86 -2.23 -3.25
N ILE A 7 -8.15 -2.09 -2.13
CA ILE A 7 -6.83 -1.40 -2.11
C ILE A 7 -5.82 -2.16 -2.96
N VAL A 8 -5.73 -3.47 -2.82
CA VAL A 8 -4.79 -4.30 -3.59
C VAL A 8 -5.07 -4.17 -5.09
N ALA A 9 -6.33 -4.32 -5.51
CA ALA A 9 -6.72 -4.15 -6.91
C ALA A 9 -6.41 -2.75 -7.43
N TRP A 10 -6.57 -1.72 -6.60
CA TRP A 10 -6.23 -0.35 -6.94
C TRP A 10 -4.72 -0.14 -7.13
N ILE A 11 -3.90 -0.69 -6.24
CA ILE A 11 -2.43 -0.64 -6.34
C ILE A 11 -1.96 -1.35 -7.62
N THR A 12 -2.43 -2.57 -7.87
CA THR A 12 -2.09 -3.34 -9.08
C THR A 12 -2.59 -2.63 -10.35
N SER A 13 -3.70 -1.88 -10.29
CA SER A 13 -4.14 -1.06 -11.42
C SER A 13 -3.23 0.15 -11.69
N GLY A 14 -2.60 0.70 -10.65
CA GLY A 14 -1.58 1.75 -10.78
C GLY A 14 -0.20 1.23 -11.19
N TYR A 15 0.10 -0.02 -10.87
CA TYR A 15 1.36 -0.71 -11.14
C TYR A 15 1.12 -2.05 -11.84
N PRO A 16 0.70 -2.03 -13.12
CA PRO A 16 0.39 -3.27 -13.85
C PRO A 16 1.62 -4.16 -14.10
N GLU A 17 2.82 -3.61 -13.99
CA GLU A 17 4.10 -4.31 -14.15
C GLU A 17 4.76 -4.63 -12.79
N GLY A 18 4.05 -4.40 -11.68
CA GLY A 18 4.60 -4.50 -10.33
C GLY A 18 5.10 -3.18 -9.76
N VAL A 19 5.18 -3.11 -8.43
CA VAL A 19 5.60 -1.90 -7.71
C VAL A 19 7.14 -1.83 -7.68
N PRO A 20 7.75 -0.81 -8.29
CA PRO A 20 9.20 -0.69 -8.31
C PRO A 20 9.73 -0.38 -6.91
N GLY A 21 10.90 -0.94 -6.57
CA GLY A 21 11.59 -0.74 -5.28
C GLY A 21 11.46 0.64 -4.64
N PRO A 22 11.82 1.74 -5.33
CA PRO A 22 11.76 3.10 -4.76
C PRO A 22 10.32 3.59 -4.48
N ASP A 23 9.31 3.03 -5.11
CA ASP A 23 7.90 3.40 -4.87
C ASP A 23 7.26 2.56 -3.74
N ARG A 24 7.93 1.50 -3.26
CA ARG A 24 7.38 0.60 -2.22
C ARG A 24 7.25 1.30 -0.88
N VAL A 25 8.30 1.97 -0.41
CA VAL A 25 8.30 2.74 0.86
C VAL A 25 7.26 3.88 0.84
N PRO A 26 7.26 4.80 -0.15
CA PRO A 26 6.28 5.88 -0.22
C PRO A 26 4.84 5.36 -0.38
N LEU A 27 4.61 4.25 -1.08
CA LEU A 27 3.30 3.59 -1.17
C LEU A 27 2.79 3.19 0.21
N PHE A 28 3.59 2.48 1.00
CA PHE A 28 3.16 2.02 2.31
C PHE A 28 3.03 3.15 3.32
N ALA A 29 3.90 4.17 3.26
CA ALA A 29 3.75 5.37 4.08
C ALA A 29 2.44 6.11 3.79
N LEU A 30 2.01 6.13 2.52
CA LEU A 30 0.71 6.67 2.13
C LEU A 30 -0.44 5.87 2.74
N LEU A 31 -0.36 4.54 2.71
CA LEU A 31 -1.35 3.64 3.32
C LEU A 31 -1.42 3.82 4.84
N LYS A 32 -0.28 3.91 5.53
CA LYS A 32 -0.14 4.12 6.99
C LYS A 32 -0.88 5.36 7.52
N ARG A 33 -1.17 6.36 6.67
CA ARG A 33 -1.94 7.54 7.08
C ARG A 33 -3.41 7.24 7.36
N ARG A 34 -3.95 6.17 6.79
CA ARG A 34 -5.34 5.76 6.92
C ARG A 34 -5.48 4.35 7.48
N LEU A 35 -4.56 3.44 7.17
CA LEU A 35 -4.54 2.04 7.59
C LEU A 35 -3.72 1.86 8.87
N SER A 36 -4.16 0.93 9.70
CA SER A 36 -3.40 0.41 10.83
C SER A 36 -2.25 -0.48 10.35
N ASP A 37 -1.26 -0.71 11.21
CA ASP A 37 -0.10 -1.56 10.89
C ASP A 37 -0.51 -2.98 10.46
N ASP A 38 -1.58 -3.54 11.03
CA ASP A 38 -2.09 -4.86 10.67
C ASP A 38 -2.73 -4.88 9.27
N GLU A 39 -3.54 -3.86 8.94
CA GLU A 39 -4.12 -3.71 7.61
C GLU A 39 -3.03 -3.52 6.55
N VAL A 40 -1.99 -2.74 6.86
CA VAL A 40 -0.82 -2.56 5.97
C VAL A 40 -0.11 -3.89 5.72
N LYS A 41 0.10 -4.69 6.77
CA LYS A 41 0.68 -6.04 6.64
C LYS A 41 -0.21 -6.96 5.78
N ALA A 42 -1.53 -6.87 5.95
CA ALA A 42 -2.47 -7.62 5.14
C ALA A 42 -2.38 -7.24 3.65
N VAL A 43 -2.34 -5.94 3.33
CA VAL A 43 -2.13 -5.46 1.94
C VAL A 43 -0.81 -5.96 1.37
N ALA A 44 0.29 -5.86 2.14
CA ALA A 44 1.59 -6.35 1.71
C ALA A 44 1.58 -7.87 1.42
N LYS A 45 0.91 -8.65 2.28
CA LYS A 45 0.77 -10.10 2.11
C LYS A 45 -0.05 -10.45 0.87
N GLU A 46 -1.11 -9.71 0.57
CA GLU A 46 -1.92 -9.92 -0.63
C GLU A 46 -1.14 -9.57 -1.90
N LEU A 47 -0.43 -8.44 -1.92
CA LEU A 47 0.42 -8.05 -3.04
C LEU A 47 1.54 -9.08 -3.30
N LYS A 48 2.10 -9.68 -2.24
CA LYS A 48 3.01 -10.82 -2.35
C LYS A 48 2.37 -12.03 -3.00
N HIS A 49 1.15 -12.38 -2.59
CA HIS A 49 0.41 -13.51 -3.16
C HIS A 49 0.16 -13.33 -4.66
N LEU A 50 -0.02 -12.09 -5.11
CA LEU A 50 -0.16 -11.76 -6.52
C LEU A 50 1.16 -11.77 -7.31
N GLY A 51 2.31 -11.88 -6.63
CA GLY A 51 3.63 -11.83 -7.27
C GLY A 51 4.14 -10.41 -7.54
N GLU A 52 3.49 -9.39 -6.99
CA GLU A 52 3.85 -7.98 -7.18
C GLU A 52 5.06 -7.57 -6.33
N PHE A 53 5.43 -8.40 -5.33
CA PHE A 53 6.54 -8.20 -4.40
C PHE A 53 7.32 -9.49 -4.15
N ASP A 54 8.65 -9.36 -4.07
CA ASP A 54 9.55 -10.43 -3.66
C ASP A 54 9.55 -10.65 -2.13
N ASN A 55 9.81 -11.90 -1.72
CA ASN A 55 9.83 -12.30 -0.29
C ASN A 55 10.85 -11.51 0.54
N ALA A 56 11.98 -11.15 -0.06
CA ALA A 56 13.06 -10.44 0.62
C ALA A 56 12.67 -8.99 0.98
N ASP A 57 11.75 -8.38 0.22
CA ASP A 57 11.44 -6.97 0.35
C ASP A 57 10.45 -6.65 1.46
N ILE A 58 9.48 -7.53 1.75
CA ILE A 58 8.40 -7.20 2.69
C ILE A 58 8.91 -7.05 4.12
N GLY A 59 9.81 -7.95 4.54
CA GLY A 59 10.42 -7.88 5.87
C GLY A 59 11.18 -6.56 6.05
N VAL A 60 12.00 -6.19 5.05
CA VAL A 60 12.78 -4.95 5.04
C VAL A 60 11.88 -3.72 4.91
N LEU A 61 10.79 -3.80 4.14
CA LEU A 61 9.83 -2.71 3.98
C LEU A 61 9.12 -2.38 5.29
N ILE A 62 8.69 -3.38 6.05
CA ILE A 62 8.06 -3.17 7.35
C ILE A 62 9.02 -2.47 8.32
N THR A 63 10.30 -2.87 8.35
CA THR A 63 11.33 -2.17 9.12
C THR A 63 11.61 -0.76 8.59
N GLN A 64 11.76 -0.59 7.27
CA GLN A 64 12.02 0.71 6.63
C GLN A 64 10.88 1.70 6.85
N ILE A 65 9.60 1.30 6.82
CA ILE A 65 8.47 2.19 7.12
C ILE A 65 8.57 2.75 8.55
N THR A 66 9.21 2.01 9.46
CA THR A 66 9.37 2.39 10.86
C THR A 66 10.62 3.27 11.08
N ASP A 67 11.66 3.08 10.26
CA ASP A 67 13.00 3.69 10.45
C ASP A 67 13.30 4.84 9.47
N GLU A 68 12.87 4.71 8.21
CA GLU A 68 13.09 5.68 7.13
C GLU A 68 11.77 6.38 6.75
N LEU A 69 11.73 7.69 7.00
CA LEU A 69 10.69 8.57 6.47
C LEU A 69 10.93 8.75 4.96
N PRO A 70 10.01 8.29 4.08
CA PRO A 70 10.17 8.53 2.65
C PRO A 70 10.12 10.03 2.36
N LEU A 71 10.78 10.43 1.27
CA LEU A 71 10.75 11.81 0.84
C LEU A 71 9.31 12.20 0.49
N PRO A 72 8.87 13.41 0.87
CA PRO A 72 7.53 13.88 0.56
C PRO A 72 7.24 13.89 -0.95
N ASP A 73 8.25 14.17 -1.78
CA ASP A 73 8.17 14.08 -3.24
C ASP A 73 7.89 12.66 -3.75
N ASP A 74 8.51 11.64 -3.14
CA ASP A 74 8.26 10.24 -3.50
C ASP A 74 6.83 9.83 -3.15
N VAL A 75 6.36 10.23 -1.96
CA VAL A 75 4.98 9.99 -1.53
C VAL A 75 3.98 10.68 -2.45
N GLU A 76 4.22 11.92 -2.82
CA GLU A 76 3.33 12.66 -3.73
C GLU A 76 3.35 12.07 -5.14
N ARG A 77 4.50 11.62 -5.67
CA ARG A 77 4.58 10.92 -6.96
C ARG A 77 3.68 9.68 -6.97
N VAL A 78 3.83 8.81 -5.97
CA VAL A 78 3.02 7.59 -5.87
C VAL A 78 1.55 7.94 -5.70
N ARG A 79 1.24 8.94 -4.87
CA ARG A 79 -0.11 9.43 -4.66
C ARG A 79 -0.74 9.91 -5.96
N GLN A 80 -0.08 10.74 -6.76
CA GLN A 80 -0.64 11.25 -8.02
C GLN A 80 -0.90 10.13 -9.02
N ARG A 81 0.05 9.19 -9.13
CA ARG A 81 -0.09 8.02 -10.00
C ARG A 81 -1.32 7.19 -9.64
N LEU A 82 -1.52 6.93 -8.35
CA LEU A 82 -2.65 6.15 -7.87
C LEU A 82 -3.97 6.93 -7.87
N ALA A 83 -3.93 8.23 -7.59
CA ALA A 83 -5.09 9.12 -7.64
C ALA A 83 -5.72 9.19 -9.04
N ALA A 84 -4.93 8.99 -10.10
CA ALA A 84 -5.45 8.85 -11.46
C ALA A 84 -6.42 7.66 -11.65
N LYS A 85 -6.40 6.68 -10.73
CA LYS A 85 -7.32 5.52 -10.70
C LYS A 85 -8.48 5.69 -9.72
N GLY A 86 -8.57 6.83 -9.02
CA GLY A 86 -9.51 7.07 -7.92
C GLY A 86 -8.86 6.81 -6.55
N TRP A 87 -9.49 7.26 -5.46
CA TRP A 87 -8.94 7.11 -4.11
C TRP A 87 -9.86 6.22 -3.25
N PRO A 88 -9.62 4.89 -3.18
CA PRO A 88 -10.44 3.99 -2.39
C PRO A 88 -10.27 4.22 -0.87
N LEU A 89 -9.32 5.04 -0.47
CA LEU A 89 -8.99 5.39 0.91
C LEU A 89 -9.81 6.59 1.46
N ASP A 90 -10.60 7.27 0.61
CA ASP A 90 -11.54 8.34 1.04
C ASP A 90 -12.91 7.78 1.41
N ASP A 91 -13.21 6.55 0.96
CA ASP A 91 -14.45 5.89 1.33
C ASP A 91 -14.45 5.70 2.86
N PRO A 92 -15.47 6.20 3.59
CA PRO A 92 -15.58 5.96 5.02
C PRO A 92 -15.64 4.44 5.20
N ARG A 93 -14.60 3.88 5.80
CA ARG A 93 -14.56 2.45 6.12
C ARG A 93 -15.83 2.13 6.90
N ASP A 94 -16.67 1.27 6.35
CA ASP A 94 -17.64 0.58 7.18
C ASP A 94 -16.80 -0.20 8.21
N PRO A 95 -16.94 0.09 9.52
CA PRO A 95 -16.17 -0.56 10.55
C PRO A 95 -16.71 -1.99 10.69
N GLU A 96 -16.39 -2.87 9.74
CA GLU A 96 -16.66 -4.29 9.87
C GLU A 96 -15.66 -4.89 10.88
N GLU A 97 -16.06 -4.73 12.14
CA GLU A 97 -15.99 -5.67 13.25
C GLU A 97 -14.58 -6.07 13.73
N GLY A 98 -14.12 -5.34 14.74
CA GLY A 98 -13.37 -5.98 15.81
C GLY A 98 -14.27 -7.00 16.52
N ALA A 99 -13.82 -8.25 16.55
CA ALA A 99 -14.31 -9.29 17.44
C ALA A 99 -13.11 -10.12 17.94
#